data_AF-A0A0B5I5W5-F1
#
_entry.id   AF-A0A0B5I5W5-F1
#
_cell.length_a   1.000
_cell.length_b   1.000
_cell.length_c   1.000
_cell.angle_alpha   90.00
_cell.angle_beta   90.00
_cell.angle_gamma   90.00
#
_symmetry.space_group_name_H-M   'P 1'
#
loop_
_entity.id
_entity.type
_entity.pdbx_description
1 polymer ?
#
loop_
_entity_poly.entity_id
_entity_poly.type
_entity_poly.pdbx_seq_one_letter_code
_entity_poly.pdbx_strand_id
1 'polypeptide(L)'
;MIAFPDDRTRSGAARLADLWFPGSARSPRMTALPGYEALLRRALQADPELSEAFFQAAELAAEADELTADVVAGWPVELAEAAFYFLSSTYYMAPEARRAVGYPGQARTPSAEATPDQLVDDALLAPVLALGPTYIPTPSTDRRNST
;
A
#
# COMPACT_ATOMS: atom_id res chain seq x y z
N MET A 1 -16.57 -10.86 5.46
CA MET A 1 -16.46 -9.50 4.88
C MET A 1 -16.32 -8.54 6.04
N ILE A 2 -15.14 -7.92 6.21
CA ILE A 2 -14.93 -6.97 7.30
C ILE A 2 -15.72 -5.70 6.99
N ALA A 3 -16.58 -5.31 7.92
CA ALA A 3 -17.41 -4.11 7.88
C ALA A 3 -17.23 -3.35 9.19
N PHE A 4 -17.58 -2.07 9.19
CA PHE A 4 -17.63 -1.32 10.44
C PHE A 4 -18.66 -1.95 11.39
N PRO A 5 -18.35 -2.03 12.70
CA PRO A 5 -19.29 -2.49 13.70
C PRO A 5 -20.57 -1.65 13.73
N ASP A 6 -20.43 -0.32 13.68
CA ASP A 6 -21.54 0.62 13.65
C ASP A 6 -21.17 2.00 13.03
N ASP A 7 -22.13 2.92 13.02
CA ASP A 7 -22.01 4.27 12.48
C ASP A 7 -21.07 5.17 13.30
N ARG A 8 -20.93 4.89 14.60
CA ARG A 8 -20.07 5.63 15.52
C ARG A 8 -18.61 5.27 15.24
N THR A 9 -18.28 3.99 15.14
CA THR A 9 -16.94 3.54 14.73
C THR A 9 -16.57 4.12 13.38
N ARG A 10 -17.51 4.10 12.42
CA ARG A 10 -17.30 4.68 11.07
C ARG A 10 -16.98 6.17 11.15
N SER A 11 -17.70 6.93 11.99
CA SER A 11 -17.45 8.36 12.18
C SER A 11 -16.07 8.62 12.79
N GLY A 12 -15.68 7.85 13.82
CA GLY A 12 -14.36 7.97 14.44
C GLY A 12 -13.21 7.66 13.47
N ALA A 13 -13.36 6.64 12.63
CA ALA A 13 -12.41 6.34 11.56
C ALA A 13 -12.27 7.50 10.56
N ALA A 14 -13.35 8.18 10.20
CA ALA A 14 -13.33 9.36 9.34
C ALA A 14 -12.63 10.55 10.02
N ARG A 15 -12.81 10.74 11.34
CA ARG A 15 -12.10 11.76 12.11
C ARG A 15 -10.59 11.52 12.13
N LEU A 16 -10.15 10.27 12.35
CA LEU A 16 -8.73 9.90 12.28
C LEU A 16 -8.15 10.08 10.88
N ALA A 17 -8.92 9.69 9.85
CA ALA A 17 -8.54 9.87 8.46
C ALA A 17 -8.21 11.33 8.15
N ASP A 18 -9.07 12.25 8.54
CA ASP A 18 -8.88 13.68 8.26
C ASP A 18 -7.91 14.36 9.24
N LEU A 19 -7.67 13.80 10.42
CA LEU A 19 -6.60 14.25 11.31
C LEU A 19 -5.21 14.05 10.66
N TRP A 20 -4.93 12.85 10.17
CA TRP A 20 -3.63 12.52 9.58
C TRP A 20 -3.50 12.97 8.12
N PHE A 21 -4.61 13.00 7.39
CA PHE A 21 -4.64 13.38 5.98
C PHE A 21 -5.66 14.51 5.73
N PRO A 22 -5.46 15.71 6.31
CA PRO A 22 -6.42 16.82 6.26
C PRO A 22 -6.59 17.42 4.86
N GLY A 23 -5.72 17.07 3.92
CA GLY A 23 -5.63 17.67 2.59
C GLY A 23 -4.81 18.96 2.60
N SER A 24 -4.45 19.41 1.40
CA SER A 24 -3.70 20.63 1.15
C SER A 24 -4.05 21.19 -0.24
N ALA A 25 -3.39 22.27 -0.66
CA ALA A 25 -3.51 22.76 -2.04
C ALA A 25 -3.07 21.72 -3.10
N ARG A 26 -2.25 20.74 -2.72
CA ARG A 26 -1.66 19.75 -3.65
C ARG A 26 -2.22 18.35 -3.47
N SER A 27 -2.89 18.07 -2.35
CA SER A 27 -3.31 16.72 -1.98
C SER A 27 -4.74 16.72 -1.44
N PRO A 28 -5.57 15.74 -1.80
CA PRO A 28 -6.94 15.67 -1.31
C PRO A 28 -6.96 15.34 0.18
N ARG A 29 -7.98 15.85 0.87
CA ARG A 29 -8.37 15.32 2.18
C ARG A 29 -8.80 13.86 2.03
N MET A 30 -8.47 13.00 2.99
CA MET A 30 -8.71 11.56 2.85
C MET A 30 -10.19 11.19 2.71
N THR A 31 -11.08 11.72 3.56
CA THR A 31 -12.52 11.43 3.43
C THR A 31 -13.16 12.02 2.17
N ALA A 32 -12.47 12.95 1.51
CA ALA A 32 -12.91 13.53 0.23
C ALA A 32 -12.45 12.69 -0.98
N LEU A 33 -11.67 11.64 -0.77
CA LEU A 33 -11.22 10.75 -1.85
C LEU A 33 -12.41 9.97 -2.45
N PRO A 34 -12.49 9.87 -3.79
CA PRO A 34 -13.45 8.99 -4.44
C PRO A 34 -13.30 7.55 -3.95
N GLY A 35 -14.38 6.99 -3.37
CA GLY A 35 -14.39 5.62 -2.90
C GLY A 35 -13.60 5.36 -1.61
N TYR A 36 -13.33 6.38 -0.79
CA TYR A 36 -12.66 6.27 0.52
C TYR A 36 -13.09 5.03 1.31
N GLU A 37 -14.40 4.82 1.54
CA GLU A 37 -14.88 3.68 2.32
C GLU A 37 -14.59 2.33 1.65
N ALA A 38 -14.64 2.27 0.33
CA ALA A 38 -14.32 1.04 -0.41
C ALA A 38 -12.82 0.73 -0.35
N LEU A 39 -11.97 1.75 -0.42
CA LEU A 39 -10.53 1.63 -0.24
C LEU A 39 -10.18 1.21 1.19
N LEU A 40 -10.83 1.81 2.20
CA LEU A 40 -10.60 1.45 3.59
C LEU A 40 -11.03 0.02 3.89
N ARG A 41 -12.18 -0.40 3.37
CA ARG A 41 -12.63 -1.79 3.45
C ARG A 41 -11.62 -2.74 2.80
N ARG A 42 -11.04 -2.35 1.66
CA ARG A 42 -10.00 -3.14 1.00
C ARG A 42 -8.73 -3.25 1.85
N ALA A 43 -8.32 -2.16 2.50
CA ALA A 43 -7.17 -2.17 3.41
C ALA A 43 -7.42 -3.12 4.58
N LEU A 44 -8.58 -3.00 5.25
CA LEU A 44 -8.98 -3.88 6.36
C LEU A 44 -9.04 -5.37 5.96
N GLN A 45 -9.47 -5.65 4.74
CA GLN A 45 -9.51 -7.02 4.21
C GLN A 45 -8.12 -7.60 3.92
N ALA A 46 -7.11 -6.75 3.67
CA ALA A 46 -5.75 -7.21 3.41
C ALA A 46 -5.05 -7.71 4.68
N ASP A 47 -5.42 -7.17 5.85
CA ASP A 47 -4.89 -7.60 7.15
C ASP A 47 -6.02 -7.69 8.21
N PRO A 48 -6.76 -8.81 8.25
CA PRO A 48 -7.84 -9.00 9.20
C PRO A 48 -7.40 -9.00 10.67
N GLU A 49 -6.17 -9.44 10.96
CA GLU A 49 -5.68 -9.61 12.33
C GLU A 49 -5.52 -8.25 13.03
N LEU A 50 -5.10 -7.24 12.28
CA LEU A 50 -4.92 -5.88 12.79
C LEU A 50 -6.22 -5.05 12.82
N SER A 51 -7.30 -5.54 12.18
CA SER A 51 -8.55 -4.78 12.02
C SER A 51 -9.27 -4.47 13.34
N GLU A 52 -9.11 -5.33 14.36
CA GLU A 52 -9.70 -5.12 15.69
C GLU A 52 -9.06 -3.90 16.39
N ALA A 53 -7.73 -3.80 16.35
CA ALA A 53 -6.99 -2.64 16.89
C ALA A 53 -7.40 -1.33 16.19
N PHE A 54 -7.63 -1.40 14.87
CA PHE A 54 -8.15 -0.27 14.12
C PHE A 54 -9.54 0.17 14.61
N PHE A 55 -10.47 -0.76 14.82
CA PHE A 55 -11.82 -0.43 15.29
C PHE A 55 -11.80 0.15 16.70
N GLN A 56 -10.93 -0.35 17.59
CA GLN A 56 -10.76 0.24 18.93
C GLN A 56 -10.22 1.68 18.86
N ALA A 57 -9.22 1.95 18.00
CA ALA A 57 -8.75 3.31 17.77
C ALA A 57 -9.86 4.23 17.22
N ALA A 58 -10.70 3.71 16.33
CA ALA A 58 -11.83 4.44 15.77
C ALA A 58 -12.92 4.72 16.83
N GLU A 59 -13.18 3.81 17.76
CA GLU A 59 -14.07 4.07 18.90
C GLU A 59 -13.53 5.18 19.81
N LEU A 60 -12.23 5.13 20.17
CA LEU A 60 -11.59 6.19 20.95
C LEU A 60 -11.68 7.55 20.25
N ALA A 61 -11.50 7.55 18.92
CA ALA A 61 -11.65 8.74 18.11
C ALA A 61 -13.10 9.26 18.09
N ALA A 62 -14.09 8.39 18.15
CA ALA A 62 -15.50 8.77 18.21
C ALA A 62 -15.88 9.33 19.59
N GLU A 63 -15.21 8.87 20.66
CA GLU A 63 -15.42 9.30 22.04
C GLU A 63 -14.75 10.63 22.39
N ALA A 64 -13.64 10.96 21.73
CA ALA A 64 -12.93 12.20 22.00
C ALA A 64 -13.80 13.43 21.64
N ASP A 65 -14.02 14.33 22.60
CA ASP A 65 -14.68 15.62 22.35
C ASP A 65 -13.94 16.40 21.26
N GLU A 66 -12.62 16.51 21.41
CA GLU A 66 -11.70 17.05 20.41
C GLU A 66 -10.63 16.00 20.09
N LEU A 67 -10.45 15.71 18.80
CA LEU A 67 -9.45 14.75 18.34
C LEU A 67 -8.22 15.51 17.83
N THR A 68 -7.12 15.45 18.57
CA THR A 68 -5.85 16.11 18.24
C THR A 68 -4.71 15.10 18.20
N ALA A 69 -3.54 15.52 17.67
CA ALA A 69 -2.35 14.69 17.68
C ALA A 69 -1.90 14.32 19.11
N ASP A 70 -2.05 15.23 20.08
CA ASP A 70 -1.70 14.97 21.48
C ASP A 70 -2.63 13.95 22.13
N VAL A 71 -3.92 13.96 21.79
CA VAL A 71 -4.88 12.94 22.24
C VAL A 71 -4.47 11.57 21.73
N VAL A 72 -4.16 11.46 20.43
CA VAL A 72 -3.74 10.20 19.80
C VAL A 72 -2.39 9.72 20.35
N ALA A 73 -1.47 10.63 20.65
CA ALA A 73 -0.18 10.30 21.26
C ALA A 73 -0.30 9.70 22.67
N GLY A 74 -1.44 9.91 23.35
CA GLY A 74 -1.75 9.30 24.65
C GLY A 74 -2.37 7.89 24.56
N TRP A 75 -2.65 7.38 23.37
CA TRP A 75 -3.25 6.05 23.19
C TRP A 75 -2.20 4.94 23.27
N PRO A 76 -2.61 3.67 23.50
CA PRO A 76 -1.73 2.53 23.31
C PRO A 76 -1.12 2.54 21.89
N VAL A 77 0.19 2.29 21.81
CA VAL A 77 0.95 2.44 20.56
C VAL A 77 0.43 1.55 19.46
N GLU A 78 0.00 0.33 19.80
CA GLU A 78 -0.51 -0.66 18.86
C GLU A 78 -1.81 -0.19 18.18
N LEU A 79 -2.65 0.57 18.89
CA LEU A 79 -3.88 1.13 18.33
C LEU A 79 -3.56 2.27 17.36
N ALA A 80 -2.66 3.17 17.75
CA ALA A 80 -2.24 4.28 16.92
C ALA A 80 -1.54 3.80 15.64
N GLU A 81 -0.66 2.80 15.75
CA GLU A 81 0.04 2.19 14.62
C GLU A 81 -0.92 1.46 13.68
N ALA A 82 -1.85 0.65 14.21
CA ALA A 82 -2.87 -0.02 13.41
C ALA A 82 -3.73 1.00 12.63
N ALA A 83 -4.19 2.04 13.32
CA ALA A 83 -4.98 3.12 12.74
C ALA A 83 -4.22 3.84 11.62
N PHE A 84 -2.97 4.22 11.88
CA PHE A 84 -2.14 4.88 10.89
C PHE A 84 -1.86 3.97 9.69
N TYR A 85 -1.52 2.70 9.92
CA TYR A 85 -1.24 1.72 8.86
C TYR A 85 -2.40 1.56 7.88
N PHE A 86 -3.61 1.33 8.37
CA PHE A 86 -4.77 1.17 7.48
C PHE A 86 -5.10 2.47 6.75
N LEU A 87 -5.00 3.61 7.43
CA LEU A 87 -5.33 4.90 6.81
C LEU A 87 -4.28 5.31 5.78
N SER A 88 -3.00 5.12 6.05
CA SER A 88 -1.94 5.37 5.05
C SER A 88 -2.06 4.44 3.85
N SER A 89 -2.35 3.15 4.09
CA SER A 89 -2.58 2.17 3.02
C SER A 89 -3.78 2.58 2.16
N THR A 90 -4.87 2.99 2.81
CA THR A 90 -6.08 3.48 2.14
C THR A 90 -5.80 4.73 1.30
N TYR A 91 -5.08 5.71 1.87
CA TYR A 91 -4.79 6.97 1.20
C TYR A 91 -3.95 6.75 -0.05
N TYR A 92 -2.85 6.01 0.06
CA TYR A 92 -1.93 5.77 -1.06
C TYR A 92 -2.42 4.73 -2.07
N MET A 93 -3.49 3.98 -1.79
CA MET A 93 -4.19 3.23 -2.83
C MET A 93 -4.94 4.15 -3.82
N ALA A 94 -5.40 5.32 -3.36
CA ALA A 94 -6.19 6.23 -4.19
C ALA A 94 -5.36 6.82 -5.35
N PRO A 95 -5.85 6.79 -6.60
CA PRO A 95 -5.18 7.42 -7.74
C PRO A 95 -4.90 8.92 -7.55
N GLU A 96 -5.81 9.65 -6.91
CA GLU A 96 -5.69 11.09 -6.64
C GLU A 96 -4.50 11.38 -5.73
N ALA A 97 -4.37 10.62 -4.64
CA ALA A 97 -3.25 10.75 -3.70
C ALA A 97 -1.92 10.38 -4.34
N ARG A 98 -1.88 9.31 -5.15
CA ARG A 98 -0.68 8.91 -5.90
C ARG A 98 -0.25 9.98 -6.90
N ARG A 99 -1.20 10.56 -7.64
CA ARG A 99 -0.92 11.68 -8.56
C ARG A 99 -0.40 12.91 -7.81
N ALA A 100 -0.95 13.23 -6.64
CA ALA A 100 -0.53 14.36 -5.82
C ALA A 100 0.94 14.27 -5.39
N VAL A 101 1.43 13.07 -5.08
CA VAL A 101 2.85 12.83 -4.73
C VAL A 101 3.75 12.56 -5.94
N GLY A 102 3.20 12.63 -7.17
CA GLY A 102 3.95 12.38 -8.39
C GLY A 102 4.33 10.91 -8.60
N TYR A 103 3.63 9.96 -7.97
CA TYR A 103 3.88 8.54 -8.16
C TYR A 103 3.21 8.04 -9.46
N PRO A 104 3.98 7.65 -10.49
CA PRO A 104 3.43 7.25 -11.80
C PRO A 104 2.77 5.86 -11.78
N GLY A 105 2.81 5.15 -10.65
CA GLY A 105 2.46 3.74 -10.57
C GLY A 105 3.61 2.84 -11.01
N GLN A 106 3.34 1.54 -11.07
CA GLN A 106 4.25 0.57 -11.68
C GLN A 106 4.15 0.72 -13.21
N ALA A 107 5.05 1.51 -13.80
CA ALA A 107 5.22 1.54 -15.24
C ALA A 107 5.88 0.23 -15.69
N ARG A 108 5.26 -0.47 -16.65
CA ARG A 108 5.93 -1.59 -17.34
C ARG A 108 6.92 -1.00 -18.32
N THR A 109 8.19 -0.89 -17.93
CA THR A 109 9.26 -0.58 -18.88
C THR A 109 9.56 -1.83 -19.69
N PRO A 110 9.42 -1.82 -21.03
CA PRO A 110 9.87 -2.92 -21.87
C PRO A 110 11.36 -3.18 -21.60
N SER A 111 11.76 -4.43 -21.40
CA SER A 111 13.17 -4.78 -21.12
C SER A 111 14.15 -4.33 -22.20
N ALA A 112 13.66 -4.08 -23.43
CA ALA A 112 14.44 -3.55 -24.54
C ALA A 112 14.89 -2.08 -24.37
N GLU A 113 14.27 -1.32 -23.47
CA GLU A 113 14.56 0.10 -23.24
C GLU A 113 15.25 0.37 -21.89
N ALA A 114 15.53 -0.69 -21.13
CA ALA A 114 16.23 -0.57 -19.85
C ALA A 114 17.73 -0.32 -20.08
N THR A 115 18.31 0.65 -19.37
CA THR A 115 19.76 0.89 -19.41
C THR A 115 20.51 -0.27 -18.76
N PRO A 116 21.81 -0.51 -19.09
CA PRO A 116 22.61 -1.55 -18.44
C PRO A 116 22.54 -1.51 -16.91
N ASP A 117 22.55 -0.31 -16.32
CA ASP A 117 22.42 -0.10 -14.86
C ASP A 117 21.06 -0.52 -14.28
N GLN A 118 20.02 -0.63 -15.10
CA GLN A 118 18.68 -1.11 -14.73
C GLN A 118 18.49 -2.61 -14.96
N LEU A 119 19.34 -3.23 -15.78
CA LEU A 119 19.30 -4.66 -16.14
C LEU A 119 20.33 -5.49 -15.38
N VAL A 120 21.45 -4.87 -14.98
CA VAL A 120 22.63 -5.52 -14.44
C VAL A 120 23.17 -4.67 -13.29
N ASP A 121 22.61 -4.85 -12.11
CA ASP A 121 23.29 -4.50 -10.87
C ASP A 121 24.20 -5.68 -10.50
N ASP A 122 25.47 -5.42 -10.19
CA ASP A 122 26.43 -6.44 -9.77
C ASP A 122 25.93 -7.21 -8.54
N ALA A 123 25.11 -6.57 -7.68
CA ALA A 123 24.46 -7.23 -6.55
C ALA A 123 23.38 -8.23 -6.99
N LEU A 124 22.69 -7.97 -8.11
CA LEU A 124 21.68 -8.87 -8.68
C LEU A 124 22.33 -10.05 -9.43
N LEU A 125 23.51 -9.84 -10.04
CA LEU A 125 24.23 -10.90 -10.77
C LEU A 125 25.17 -11.73 -9.90
N ALA A 126 25.63 -11.23 -8.75
CA ALA A 126 26.55 -11.94 -7.87
C ALA A 126 26.10 -13.38 -7.51
N PRO A 127 24.81 -13.66 -7.20
CA PRO A 127 24.36 -15.02 -6.94
C PRO A 127 24.45 -15.92 -8.18
N VAL A 128 24.16 -15.38 -9.37
CA VAL A 128 24.21 -16.12 -10.63
C VAL A 128 25.65 -16.42 -11.04
N LEU A 129 26.57 -15.46 -10.86
CA LEU A 129 27.99 -15.65 -11.09
C LEU A 129 28.59 -16.68 -10.11
N ALA A 130 28.15 -16.68 -8.86
CA ALA A 130 28.57 -17.65 -7.84
C ALA A 130 28.13 -19.10 -8.14
N LEU A 131 27.04 -19.30 -8.90
CA LEU A 131 26.61 -20.62 -9.36
C LEU A 131 27.57 -21.25 -10.38
N GLY A 132 28.40 -20.44 -11.03
CA GLY A 132 29.31 -20.90 -12.08
C GLY A 132 28.61 -21.21 -13.41
N PRO A 133 29.38 -21.48 -14.47
CA PRO A 133 28.82 -21.66 -15.80
C PRO A 133 27.98 -22.94 -15.88
N THR A 134 26.71 -22.79 -16.23
CA THR A 134 25.80 -23.91 -16.54
C THR A 134 25.60 -23.99 -18.04
N TYR A 135 26.07 -25.06 -18.67
CA TYR A 135 25.93 -25.29 -20.11
C TYR A 135 24.78 -26.25 -20.39
N ILE A 136 23.86 -25.87 -21.29
CA ILE A 136 22.84 -26.77 -21.84
C ILE A 136 23.31 -27.23 -23.23
N PRO A 137 23.21 -28.53 -23.56
CA PRO A 137 23.52 -29.02 -24.90
C PRO A 137 22.71 -28.26 -25.95
N THR A 138 23.37 -27.78 -27.01
CA THR A 138 22.68 -27.19 -28.15
C THR A 138 21.70 -28.22 -28.72
N PRO A 139 20.40 -27.90 -28.86
CA PRO A 139 19.44 -28.82 -29.43
C PRO A 139 19.92 -29.28 -30.80
N SER A 140 20.13 -30.58 -30.97
CA SER A 140 20.48 -31.16 -32.27
C SER A 140 19.33 -30.84 -33.22
N THR A 141 19.65 -30.15 -34.31
CA THR A 141 18.69 -29.92 -35.39
C THR A 141 18.48 -31.28 -36.07
N ASP A 142 17.45 -32.02 -35.64
CA ASP A 142 17.01 -33.22 -36.33
C ASP A 142 16.42 -32.79 -37.68
N ARG A 143 17.27 -32.62 -38.69
CA ARG A 143 16.84 -32.58 -40.09
C ARG A 143 16.44 -33.99 -40.49
N ARG A 144 15.25 -34.40 -40.08
CA ARG A 144 14.53 -35.51 -40.70
C ARG A 144 13.27 -34.98 -41.37
N ASN A 145 13.42 -34.68 -42.66
CA ASN A 145 12.56 -35.19 -43.76
C ASN A 145 12.72 -34.30 -45.00
N SER A 146 13.02 -34.92 -46.14
CA SER A 146 12.39 -34.72 -47.45
C SER A 146 13.29 -35.25 -48.58
N THR A 147 13.12 -36.53 -48.92
CA THR A 147 13.20 -37.00 -50.30
C THR A 147 11.98 -37.86 -50.57
#